data_AF-A0A973VWA7-F1
#
_entry.id   AF-A0A973VWA7-F1
#
_cell.length_a   1.000
_cell.length_b   1.000
_cell.length_c   1.000
_cell.angle_alpha   90.00
_cell.angle_beta   90.00
_cell.angle_gamma   90.00
#
_symmetry.space_group_name_H-M   'P 1'
#
loop_
_entity.id
_entity.type
_entity.pdbx_description
1 polymer ?
#
loop_
_entity_poly.entity_id
_entity_poly.type
_entity_poly.pdbx_seq_one_letter_code
_entity_poly.pdbx_strand_id
1 'polypeptide(L)'
;MRSQRIVLSLAIAISGAAGTPAAFAQEYRGTWEQQMACTPDVWRLCGDQVPDVQRIVACLRQNTPQLSSGCRAVFESNAQQPQGRAPQPQMQQRPRPPQQMRPAPVAPPRPWFDDDED
;
A
#
# COMPACT_ATOMS: atom_id res chain seq x y z
N MET A 1 1.01 6.02 60.57
CA MET A 1 -0.13 6.91 60.81
C MET A 1 0.31 8.37 60.82
N ARG A 2 0.26 9.08 59.69
CA ARG A 2 0.16 10.55 59.60
C ARG A 2 -0.56 10.89 58.30
N SER A 3 -1.85 10.56 58.32
CA SER A 3 -2.82 10.97 57.31
C SER A 3 -2.91 12.49 57.32
N GLN A 4 -2.24 13.17 56.39
CA GLN A 4 -2.56 14.55 56.08
C GLN A 4 -3.73 14.55 55.09
N ARG A 5 -4.90 14.71 55.70
CA ARG A 5 -6.20 15.09 55.14
C ARG A 5 -5.98 16.15 54.04
N ILE A 6 -6.33 15.84 52.80
CA ILE A 6 -7.60 16.25 52.17
C ILE A 6 -7.88 17.72 52.42
N VAL A 7 -7.63 18.60 51.45
CA VAL A 7 -8.65 19.57 50.98
C VAL A 7 -8.27 20.12 49.59
N LEU A 8 -9.21 19.95 48.64
CA LEU A 8 -9.53 20.85 47.53
C LEU A 8 -8.41 21.40 46.63
N SER A 9 -8.40 20.97 45.37
CA SER A 9 -8.56 21.88 44.22
C SER A 9 -8.93 21.06 42.97
N LEU A 10 -10.24 20.93 42.75
CA LEU A 10 -10.82 20.49 41.51
C LEU A 10 -10.69 21.64 40.50
N ALA A 11 -9.80 21.51 39.52
CA ALA A 11 -9.80 22.36 38.33
C ALA A 11 -9.73 21.46 37.10
N ILE A 12 -10.88 20.87 36.75
CA ILE A 12 -11.08 20.22 35.46
C ILE A 12 -11.28 21.35 34.44
N ALA A 13 -10.21 21.68 33.72
CA ALA A 13 -10.28 22.48 32.51
C ALA A 13 -9.54 21.72 31.40
N ILE A 14 -10.26 20.83 30.70
CA ILE A 14 -9.76 20.20 29.48
C ILE A 14 -10.87 20.30 28.43
N SER A 15 -10.98 21.48 27.81
CA SER A 15 -11.76 21.67 26.60
C SER A 15 -10.79 22.02 25.48
N GLY A 16 -10.44 21.03 24.65
CA GLY A 16 -9.57 21.26 23.50
C GLY A 16 -8.80 20.03 23.02
N ALA A 17 -9.47 18.90 22.80
CA ALA A 17 -8.87 17.83 22.01
C ALA A 17 -9.21 18.07 20.52
N ALA A 18 -8.37 18.84 19.83
CA ALA A 18 -8.30 18.80 18.38
C ALA A 18 -7.77 17.41 18.01
N GLY A 19 -8.68 16.48 17.68
CA GLY A 19 -8.31 15.14 17.25
C GLY A 19 -7.55 15.19 15.93
N THR A 20 -6.23 14.97 15.98
CA THR A 20 -5.44 14.60 14.81
C THR A 20 -5.98 13.28 14.25
N PRO A 21 -6.24 13.14 12.94
CA PRO A 21 -6.58 11.85 12.38
C PRO A 21 -5.38 10.92 12.60
N ALA A 22 -5.55 9.91 13.46
CA ALA A 22 -4.62 8.80 13.55
C ALA A 22 -4.63 8.11 12.18
N ALA A 23 -3.57 8.29 11.40
CA ALA A 23 -3.31 7.45 10.26
C ALA A 23 -3.13 6.04 10.80
N PHE A 24 -4.17 5.21 10.67
CA PHE A 24 -4.08 3.79 10.97
C PHE A 24 -3.07 3.19 9.98
N ALA A 25 -1.81 3.09 10.41
CA ALA A 25 -0.86 2.22 9.76
C ALA A 25 -1.38 0.79 9.96
N GLN A 26 -2.15 0.30 8.99
CA GLN A 26 -2.42 -1.13 8.89
C GLN A 26 -1.06 -1.79 8.71
N GLU A 27 -0.55 -2.33 9.79
CA GLU A 27 0.66 -3.14 9.84
C GLU A 27 0.41 -4.32 8.88
N TYR A 28 0.91 -4.18 7.65
CA TYR A 28 0.56 -5.07 6.55
C TYR A 28 1.32 -6.39 6.76
N ARG A 29 0.68 -7.33 7.46
CA ARG A 29 1.24 -8.67 7.78
C ARG A 29 1.03 -9.68 6.66
N GLY A 30 0.54 -9.20 5.51
CA GLY A 30 0.11 -10.00 4.37
C GLY A 30 -1.32 -10.52 4.49
N THR A 31 -1.86 -11.01 3.37
CA THR A 31 -3.20 -11.62 3.33
C THR A 31 -3.22 -12.98 4.04
N TRP A 32 -4.41 -13.50 4.31
CA TRP A 32 -4.57 -14.84 4.86
C TRP A 32 -3.91 -15.90 3.97
N GLU A 33 -4.06 -15.79 2.65
CA GLU A 33 -3.42 -16.73 1.71
C GLU A 33 -1.89 -16.69 1.82
N GLN A 34 -1.31 -15.48 1.98
CA GLN A 34 0.12 -15.30 2.15
C GLN A 34 0.64 -15.94 3.44
N GLN A 35 -0.10 -15.79 4.54
CA GLN A 35 0.24 -16.42 5.82
C GLN A 35 0.21 -17.94 5.69
N MET A 36 -0.83 -18.51 5.06
CA MET A 36 -0.96 -19.94 4.83
C MET A 36 0.17 -20.53 3.99
N ALA A 37 0.63 -19.80 2.97
CA ALA A 37 1.77 -20.20 2.14
C ALA A 37 3.07 -20.29 2.96
N CYS A 38 3.23 -19.45 3.99
CA CYS A 38 4.40 -19.41 4.85
C CYS A 38 4.31 -20.31 6.10
N THR A 39 3.11 -20.75 6.49
CA THR A 39 2.90 -21.65 7.64
C THR A 39 3.86 -22.85 7.71
N PRO A 40 4.06 -23.66 6.65
CA PRO A 40 4.98 -24.82 6.73
C PRO A 40 6.44 -24.40 6.95
N ASP A 41 6.86 -23.25 6.45
CA ASP A 41 8.21 -22.72 6.67
C ASP A 41 8.38 -22.14 8.07
N VAL A 42 7.34 -21.52 8.63
CA VAL A 42 7.35 -21.05 10.03
C VAL A 42 7.59 -22.23 10.97
N TRP A 43 6.82 -23.31 10.84
CA TRP A 43 6.96 -24.46 11.73
C TRP A 43 8.32 -25.15 11.61
N ARG A 44 8.89 -25.20 10.41
CA ARG A 44 10.16 -25.88 10.16
C ARG A 44 11.39 -25.05 10.51
N LEU A 45 11.36 -23.74 10.27
CA LEU A 45 12.52 -22.85 10.38
C LEU A 45 12.46 -21.88 11.56
N CYS A 46 11.26 -21.44 11.95
CA CYS A 46 11.04 -20.30 12.84
C CYS A 46 10.02 -20.60 13.96
N GLY A 47 9.84 -21.88 14.31
CA GLY A 47 8.80 -22.30 15.26
C GLY A 47 9.00 -21.76 16.66
N ASP A 48 10.24 -21.44 17.02
CA ASP A 48 10.61 -20.79 18.29
C ASP A 48 10.13 -19.33 18.38
N GLN A 49 9.74 -18.73 17.25
CA GLN A 49 9.27 -17.34 17.20
C GLN A 49 7.76 -17.20 17.38
N VAL A 50 7.02 -18.31 17.35
CA VAL A 50 5.58 -18.32 17.60
C VAL A 50 5.33 -17.94 19.06
N PRO A 51 4.42 -16.99 19.38
CA PRO A 51 3.39 -16.39 18.53
C PRO A 51 3.71 -14.98 18.00
N ASP A 52 4.96 -14.52 18.06
CA ASP A 52 5.35 -13.17 17.66
C ASP A 52 5.52 -13.04 16.14
N VAL A 53 4.52 -12.45 15.49
CA VAL A 53 4.50 -12.26 14.03
C VAL A 53 5.70 -11.45 13.52
N GLN A 54 6.13 -10.43 14.25
CA GLN A 54 7.26 -9.60 13.80
C GLN A 54 8.56 -10.39 13.83
N ARG A 55 8.77 -11.20 14.87
CA ARG A 55 9.92 -12.10 14.96
C ARG A 55 9.86 -13.22 13.92
N ILE A 56 8.68 -13.77 13.64
CA ILE A 56 8.48 -14.75 12.58
C ILE A 56 8.87 -14.15 11.22
N VAL A 57 8.36 -12.97 10.87
CA VAL A 57 8.70 -12.30 9.60
C VAL A 57 10.19 -12.02 9.50
N ALA A 58 10.83 -11.57 10.59
CA ALA A 58 12.27 -11.35 10.64
C ALA A 58 13.06 -12.66 10.44
N CYS A 59 12.62 -13.76 11.05
CA CYS A 59 13.24 -15.07 10.89
C CYS A 59 13.08 -15.63 9.47
N LEU A 60 11.89 -15.49 8.87
CA LEU A 60 11.64 -15.90 7.49
C LEU A 60 12.49 -15.10 6.50
N ARG A 61 12.64 -13.78 6.72
CA ARG A 61 13.53 -12.92 5.91
C ARG A 61 14.99 -13.39 5.98
N GLN A 62 15.49 -13.74 7.16
CA GLN A 62 16.85 -14.28 7.34
C GLN A 62 17.03 -15.64 6.66
N ASN A 63 15.96 -16.44 6.58
CA ASN A 63 15.97 -17.78 5.99
C ASN A 63 15.38 -17.85 4.58
N THR A 64 15.30 -16.71 3.86
CA THR A 64 14.82 -16.62 2.47
C THR A 64 15.33 -17.73 1.52
N PRO A 65 16.63 -18.11 1.51
CA PRO A 65 17.10 -19.20 0.64
C PRO A 65 16.48 -20.57 0.98
N GLN A 66 16.11 -20.80 2.25
CA GLN A 66 15.53 -22.05 2.73
C GLN A 66 13.99 -22.09 2.67
N LEU A 67 13.33 -20.99 2.31
CA LEU A 67 11.87 -20.95 2.19
C LEU A 67 11.35 -21.86 1.07
N SER A 68 10.11 -22.32 1.20
CA SER A 68 9.37 -22.92 0.09
C SER A 68 9.16 -21.91 -1.04
N SER A 69 8.88 -22.40 -2.25
CA SER A 69 8.59 -21.54 -3.41
C SER A 69 7.38 -20.64 -3.15
N GLY A 70 6.35 -21.16 -2.48
CA GLY A 70 5.14 -20.40 -2.13
C GLY A 70 5.45 -19.24 -1.19
N CYS A 71 6.13 -19.48 -0.09
CA CYS A 71 6.47 -18.41 0.85
C CYS A 71 7.47 -17.41 0.27
N ARG A 72 8.45 -17.86 -0.53
CA ARG A 72 9.38 -16.95 -1.21
C ARG A 72 8.67 -15.99 -2.15
N ALA A 73 7.70 -16.48 -2.92
CA ALA A 73 6.89 -15.66 -3.81
C ALA A 73 6.11 -14.56 -3.05
N VAL A 74 5.68 -14.82 -1.82
CA VAL A 74 5.03 -13.81 -0.95
C VAL A 74 5.96 -12.64 -0.64
N PHE A 75 7.23 -12.93 -0.32
CA PHE A 75 8.22 -11.89 -0.04
C PHE A 75 8.61 -11.10 -1.28
N GLU A 76 8.73 -11.76 -2.44
CA GLU A 76 9.01 -11.12 -3.73
C GLU A 76 7.85 -10.20 -4.17
N SER A 77 6.62 -10.68 -4.09
CA SER A 77 5.44 -9.89 -4.47
C SER A 77 5.15 -8.72 -3.53
N ASN A 78 5.47 -8.84 -2.23
CA ASN A 78 5.41 -7.71 -1.30
C ASN A 78 6.54 -6.69 -1.51
N ALA A 79 7.74 -7.12 -1.93
CA ALA A 79 8.83 -6.19 -2.27
C ALA A 79 8.48 -5.33 -3.50
N GLN A 80 7.69 -5.86 -4.43
CA GLN A 80 7.22 -5.15 -5.62
C GLN A 80 6.06 -4.17 -5.34
N GLN A 81 5.40 -4.26 -4.17
CA GLN A 81 4.42 -3.27 -3.73
C GLN A 81 5.16 -2.18 -2.95
N PRO A 82 5.49 -1.02 -3.56
CA PRO A 82 5.94 0.12 -2.77
C PRO A 82 4.85 0.43 -1.73
N GLN A 83 5.23 0.24 -0.48
CA GLN A 83 4.54 0.70 0.72
C GLN A 83 4.41 2.22 0.60
N GLY A 84 3.36 2.66 -0.08
CA GLY A 84 3.34 3.96 -0.71
C GLY A 84 2.26 4.03 -1.75
N ARG A 85 1.00 3.80 -1.35
CA ARG A 85 -0.05 4.68 -1.87
C ARG A 85 0.22 6.05 -1.25
N ALA A 86 1.24 6.72 -1.75
CA ALA A 86 1.27 8.17 -1.70
C ALA A 86 -0.08 8.62 -2.29
N PRO A 87 -0.82 9.55 -1.65
CA PRO A 87 -1.94 10.18 -2.33
C PRO A 87 -1.38 10.70 -3.65
N GLN A 88 -1.94 10.23 -4.77
CA GLN A 88 -1.51 10.68 -6.08
C GLN A 88 -1.46 12.21 -6.04
N PRO A 89 -0.30 12.86 -6.28
CA PRO A 89 -0.28 14.30 -6.34
C PRO A 89 -1.22 14.64 -7.49
N GLN A 90 -2.29 15.37 -7.15
CA GLN A 90 -3.38 15.75 -8.01
C GLN A 90 -2.92 16.01 -9.45
N MET A 91 -2.95 14.97 -10.28
CA MET A 91 -2.92 15.12 -11.73
C MET A 91 -4.30 15.59 -12.24
N GLN A 92 -5.13 16.14 -11.34
CA GLN A 92 -6.53 16.42 -11.57
C GLN A 92 -6.83 17.90 -11.86
N GLN A 93 -5.86 18.82 -11.74
CA GLN A 93 -6.16 20.25 -11.94
C GLN A 93 -5.06 20.99 -12.69
N ARG A 94 -4.75 20.53 -13.91
CA ARG A 94 -4.36 21.50 -14.94
C ARG A 94 -5.60 21.74 -15.79
N PRO A 95 -6.24 22.93 -15.71
CA PRO A 95 -7.31 23.27 -16.63
C PRO A 95 -6.78 23.07 -18.04
N ARG A 96 -7.43 22.22 -18.83
CA ARG A 96 -7.10 22.04 -20.24
C ARG A 96 -7.37 23.40 -20.90
N PRO A 97 -6.38 24.09 -21.50
CA PRO A 97 -6.67 25.29 -22.26
C PRO A 97 -7.68 24.92 -23.37
N PRO A 98 -8.65 25.79 -23.68
CA PRO A 98 -9.63 25.49 -24.72
C PRO A 98 -8.86 25.23 -26.02
N GLN A 99 -8.92 23.98 -26.49
CA GLN A 99 -8.36 23.60 -27.77
C GLN A 99 -9.17 24.37 -28.81
N GLN A 100 -8.60 25.47 -29.32
CA GLN A 100 -9.18 26.18 -30.45
C GLN A 100 -9.34 25.17 -31.58
N MET A 101 -10.57 24.99 -32.02
CA MET A 101 -11.00 24.10 -33.09
C MET A 101 -10.19 24.44 -34.35
N ARG A 102 -9.09 23.72 -34.59
CA ARG A 102 -8.36 23.83 -35.85
C ARG A 102 -9.20 23.13 -36.92
N PRO A 103 -9.58 23.79 -38.03
CA PRO A 103 -10.29 23.13 -39.11
C PRO A 103 -9.40 22.04 -39.70
N ALA A 104 -10.02 20.91 -40.07
CA ALA A 104 -9.31 19.79 -40.68
C ALA A 104 -8.66 20.22 -42.01
N PRO A 105 -7.43 19.78 -42.30
CA PRO A 105 -6.84 20.02 -43.61
C PRO A 105 -7.64 19.27 -44.68
N VAL A 106 -8.03 19.98 -45.75
CA VAL A 106 -8.69 19.39 -46.91
C VAL A 106 -7.71 18.41 -47.57
N ALA A 107 -8.08 17.13 -47.63
CA ALA A 107 -7.34 16.14 -48.39
C ALA A 107 -7.51 16.42 -49.90
N PRO A 108 -6.44 16.29 -50.71
CA PRO A 108 -6.56 16.39 -52.16
C PRO A 108 -7.40 15.21 -52.71
N PRO A 109 -8.11 15.40 -53.84
CA PRO A 109 -8.88 14.34 -54.46
C PRO A 109 -7.98 13.16 -54.85
N ARG A 110 -8.48 11.95 -54.63
CA ARG A 110 -7.78 10.72 -55.01
C ARG A 110 -7.67 10.64 -56.54
N PRO A 111 -6.53 10.25 -57.11
CA PRO A 111 -6.44 9.89 -58.52
C PRO A 111 -7.31 8.67 -58.79
N TRP A 112 -8.15 8.72 -59.82
CA TRP A 112 -8.87 7.56 -60.32
C TRP A 112 -7.83 6.62 -60.95
N PHE A 113 -7.73 5.40 -60.42
CA PHE A 113 -7.05 4.30 -61.09
C PHE A 113 -8.13 3.51 -61.84
N ASP A 114 -8.08 3.56 -63.16
CA ASP A 114 -8.74 2.64 -64.06
C ASP A 114 -8.01 1.28 -63.96
N ASP A 115 -8.68 0.27 -63.43
CA ASP A 115 -8.23 -1.12 -63.47
C ASP A 115 -9.44 -2.00 -63.87
N ASP A 116 -9.86 -1.87 -65.14
CA ASP A 116 -10.56 -2.93 -65.86
C ASP A 116 -9.48 -3.86 -66.44
N GLU A 117 -9.07 -4.86 -65.66
CA GLU A 117 -8.27 -5.99 -66.16
C GLU A 117 -9.15 -7.27 -66.16
N ASP A 118 -9.28 -7.83 -67.37
CA ASP A 118 -9.90 -9.08 -67.87
C ASP A 118 -10.34 -10.18 -66.86
#